data_AF-A0A946QJH2-F1
#
_entry.id   AF-A0A946QJH2-F1
#
_cell.length_a   1.000
_cell.length_b   1.000
_cell.length_c   1.000
_cell.angle_alpha   90.00
_cell.angle_beta   90.00
_cell.angle_gamma   90.00
#
_symmetry.space_group_name_H-M   'P 1'
#
loop_
_entity.id
_entity.type
_entity.pdbx_description
1 polymer ?
#
loop_
_entity_poly.entity_id
_entity_poly.type
_entity_poly.pdbx_seq_one_letter_code
_entity_poly.pdbx_strand_id
1 'polypeptide(L)' 'MTTARLISREGASLKLSGLDVLDGTPIIDIKPYYPPYDQPVGEISIPEYIYRLKY' A
#
# COMPACT_ATOMS: atom_id res chain seq x y z
N MET A 1 -5.61 2.53 -0.68
CA MET A 1 -4.84 1.44 -1.32
C MET A 1 -3.54 1.33 -0.56
N THR A 2 -3.01 0.11 -0.41
CA THR A 2 -1.86 -0.11 0.47
C THR A 2 -0.85 -0.98 -0.24
N THR A 3 0.39 -0.50 -0.35
CA THR A 3 1.50 -1.31 -0.82
C THR A 3 2.00 -2.16 0.34
N ALA A 4 1.87 -3.48 0.22
CA ALA A 4 2.29 -4.42 1.25
C ALA A 4 3.41 -5.32 0.74
N ARG A 5 4.26 -5.79 1.67
CA ARG A 5 5.32 -6.74 1.34
C ARG A 5 4.77 -8.16 1.39
N LEU A 6 4.92 -8.89 0.28
CA LEU A 6 4.70 -10.33 0.26
C LEU A 6 5.81 -11.06 1.04
N ILE A 7 5.41 -11.85 2.03
CA ILE A 7 6.32 -12.69 2.84
C ILE A 7 6.33 -14.11 2.30
N SER A 8 5.14 -14.71 2.11
CA SER A 8 5.00 -16.07 1.56
C SER A 8 3.65 -16.25 0.87
N ARG A 9 3.55 -17.30 0.06
CA ARG A 9 2.31 -17.75 -0.60
C ARG A 9 2.12 -19.24 -0.34
N GLU A 10 0.89 -19.59 0.05
CA GLU A 10 0.46 -20.96 0.28
C GLU A 10 -0.87 -21.17 -0.46
N GLY A 11 -0.82 -21.74 -1.67
CA GLY A 11 -1.99 -21.88 -2.53
C GLY A 11 -2.62 -20.53 -2.90
N ALA A 12 -3.81 -20.27 -2.34
CA ALA A 12 -4.57 -19.03 -2.51
C ALA A 12 -4.37 -18.03 -1.35
N SER A 13 -3.59 -18.39 -0.32
CA SER A 13 -3.30 -17.55 0.83
C SER A 13 -1.98 -16.80 0.66
N LEU A 14 -1.98 -15.49 0.97
CA LEU A 14 -0.79 -14.65 0.98
C LEU A 14 -0.52 -14.17 2.40
N LYS A 15 0.71 -14.38 2.88
CA LYS A 15 1.19 -13.77 4.12
C LYS A 15 1.85 -12.45 3.77
N LEU A 16 1.33 -11.34 4.28
CA LEU A 16 1.80 -9.99 3.98
C LEU A 16 2.25 -9.25 5.25
N SER A 17 3.11 -8.25 5.10
CA SER A 17 3.35 -7.22 6.12
C SER A 17 3.09 -5.81 5.59
N GLY A 18 2.69 -4.92 6.49
CA GLY A 18 2.42 -3.50 6.18
C GLY A 18 1.01 -3.19 5.70
N LEU A 19 0.05 -4.11 5.89
CA LEU A 19 -1.37 -3.79 5.71
C LEU A 19 -1.89 -2.93 6.87
N ASP A 20 -2.73 -1.97 6.55
CA ASP A 20 -3.39 -1.02 7.43
C ASP A 20 -4.92 -1.23 7.42
N VAL A 21 -5.35 -2.49 7.52
CA VAL A 21 -6.77 -2.89 7.47
C VAL A 21 -7.17 -3.68 8.70
N LEU A 22 -8.46 -3.67 9.02
CA LEU A 22 -9.03 -4.51 10.09
C LEU A 22 -9.20 -5.95 9.60
N ASP A 23 -9.23 -6.89 10.54
CA ASP A 23 -9.55 -8.28 10.23
C ASP A 23 -10.94 -8.42 9.57
N GLY A 24 -11.05 -9.33 8.60
CA GLY A 24 -12.25 -9.53 7.79
C GLY A 24 -12.55 -8.46 6.73
N THR A 25 -11.71 -7.42 6.58
CA THR A 25 -11.88 -6.40 5.53
C THR A 25 -11.83 -7.04 4.13
N PRO A 26 -12.87 -6.89 3.28
CA PRO A 26 -12.87 -7.48 1.94
C PRO A 26 -11.77 -6.90 1.04
N ILE A 27 -11.06 -7.77 0.33
CA ILE A 27 -10.07 -7.38 -0.69
C ILE A 27 -10.75 -7.33 -2.05
N ILE A 28 -10.62 -6.20 -2.74
CA ILE A 28 -11.28 -5.95 -4.03
C ILE A 28 -10.37 -6.32 -5.20
N ASP A 29 -9.07 -6.05 -5.11
CA ASP A 29 -8.10 -6.27 -6.19
C ASP A 29 -6.68 -6.44 -5.62
N ILE A 30 -5.84 -7.19 -6.33
CA ILE A 30 -4.42 -7.42 -6.00
C ILE A 30 -3.60 -7.23 -7.28
N LYS A 31 -2.59 -6.35 -7.22
CA LYS A 31 -1.65 -6.10 -8.33
C LYS A 31 -0.21 -6.14 -7.84
N PRO A 32 0.75 -6.53 -8.69
CA PRO A 32 2.17 -6.45 -8.34
C PRO A 32 2.59 -4.98 -8.21
N TYR A 33 3.45 -4.70 -7.24
CA TYR A 33 4.20 -3.45 -7.21
C TYR A 33 5.26 -3.47 -8.32
N TYR A 34 5.18 -2.52 -9.24
CA TYR A 34 6.07 -2.36 -10.38
C TYR A 34 6.75 -0.98 -10.30
N PRO A 35 8.01 -0.92 -9.83
CA PRO A 35 8.70 0.35 -9.53
C PRO A 35 8.64 1.41 -10.64
N PRO A 36 8.75 1.08 -11.94
CA PRO A 36 8.63 2.09 -13.00
C PRO A 36 7.29 2.85 -13.04
N TYR A 37 6.21 2.28 -12.51
CA TYR A 37 4.90 2.94 -12.43
C TYR A 37 4.55 3.39 -11.01
N ASP A 38 4.99 2.64 -9.99
CA ASP A 38 4.52 2.84 -8.62
C ASP A 38 5.50 3.62 -7.74
N GLN A 39 6.77 3.72 -8.12
CA GLN A 39 7.76 4.49 -7.37
C GLN A 39 7.80 5.94 -7.87
N PRO A 40 7.51 6.95 -7.02
CA PRO A 40 7.71 8.34 -7.41
C PRO A 40 9.17 8.60 -7.74
N VAL A 41 9.41 9.34 -8.83
CA VAL A 41 10.74 9.79 -9.24
C VAL A 41 10.75 11.32 -9.28
N GLY A 42 11.75 11.93 -8.68
CA GLY A 42 11.89 13.40 -8.60
C GLY A 42 11.25 14.01 -7.35
N GLU A 43 11.05 15.33 -7.38
CA GLU A 43 10.43 16.06 -6.27
C GLU A 43 8.94 15.72 -6.16
N ILE A 44 8.53 15.35 -4.95
CA ILE A 44 7.12 15.10 -4.62
C ILE A 44 6.55 16.38 -3.99
N SER A 45 5.49 16.92 -4.59
CA SER A 45 4.75 18.04 -4.01
C SER A 45 3.62 17.52 -3.12
N ILE A 46 3.58 18.00 -1.88
CA ILE A 46 2.48 17.71 -0.95
C ILE A 46 1.67 19.00 -0.77
N PRO A 47 0.33 18.96 -0.91
CA PRO A 47 -0.50 20.14 -0.68
C PRO A 47 -0.34 20.69 0.74
N GLU A 48 -0.21 22.01 0.87
CA GLU A 48 0.07 22.69 2.14
C GLU A 48 -0.96 22.36 3.24
N TYR A 49 -2.22 22.11 2.87
CA TYR A 49 -3.27 21.79 3.83
C TYR A 49 -3.04 20.49 4.60
N ILE A 50 -2.24 19.57 4.07
CA ILE A 50 -1.90 18.31 4.76
C ILE A 50 -1.18 18.58 6.08
N TYR A 51 -0.32 19.61 6.13
CA TYR A 51 0.40 19.99 7.35
C TYR A 51 -0.51 20.64 8.42
N ARG A 52 -1.74 21.01 8.08
CA ARG A 52 -2.71 21.57 9.02
C ARG A 52 -3.54 20.51 9.74
N LEU A 53 -3.47 19.25 9.29
CA LEU A 53 -4.12 18.13 9.96
C LEU A 53 -3.32 17.80 11.23
N LYS A 54 -3.78 18.30 12.37
CA LYS A 54 -3.31 17.87 13.69
C LYS A 54 -3.91 16.50 13.98
N TYR A 55 -3.11 15.46 13.88
CA TYR A 55 -3.39 14.16 14.50
C TYR A 55 -2.78 14.15 15.90
#